data_AF-A0A0Q8HUR1-F1
#
_entry.id   AF-A0A0Q8HUR1-F1
#
_cell.length_a   1.000
_cell.length_b   1.000
_cell.length_c   1.000
_cell.angle_alpha   90.00
_cell.angle_beta   90.00
_cell.angle_gamma   90.00
#
_symmetry.space_group_name_H-M   'P 1'
#
loop_
_entity.id
_entity.type
_entity.pdbx_description
1 polymer ?
#
loop_
_entity_poly.entity_id
_entity_poly.type
_entity_poly.pdbx_seq_one_letter_code
_entity_poly.pdbx_strand_id
1 'polypeptide(L)'
;MLRTLDRRRNDNGFTLIELLIVIIILGVLAAIVVFSVRGITENGEQAACKTEFRIVDTAIEAFYAENGTEPANTAALVSGGFLKSEPDEYVTSIGGTPPAAIGADCDAL
;
A
#
# COMPACT_ATOMS: atom_id res chain seq x y z
N MET A 1 -39.82 19.40 -55.44
CA MET A 1 -39.29 18.05 -55.70
C MET A 1 -38.12 17.80 -54.77
N LEU A 2 -38.35 17.01 -53.72
CA LEU A 2 -37.38 16.63 -52.70
C LEU A 2 -36.44 15.54 -53.24
N ARG A 3 -35.13 15.78 -53.25
CA ARG A 3 -34.13 14.72 -53.36
C ARG A 3 -33.50 14.49 -51.99
N THR A 4 -34.05 13.54 -51.24
CA THR A 4 -33.46 12.97 -50.04
C THR A 4 -32.28 12.08 -50.45
N LEU A 5 -31.06 12.47 -50.06
CA LEU A 5 -29.86 11.67 -50.26
C LEU A 5 -29.85 10.55 -49.22
N ASP A 6 -29.98 9.33 -49.71
CA ASP A 6 -29.98 8.10 -48.90
C ASP A 6 -28.56 7.84 -48.39
N ARG A 7 -28.37 8.02 -47.08
CA ARG A 7 -27.08 7.90 -46.40
C ARG A 7 -26.89 6.42 -46.05
N ARG A 8 -26.16 5.68 -46.89
CA ARG A 8 -25.76 4.30 -46.60
C ARG A 8 -25.02 4.27 -45.25
N ARG A 9 -25.70 3.82 -44.20
CA ARG A 9 -25.07 3.47 -42.93
C ARG A 9 -24.24 2.22 -43.19
N ASN A 10 -22.92 2.38 -43.13
CA ASN A 10 -21.97 1.29 -43.16
C ASN A 10 -21.95 0.66 -41.76
N ASP A 11 -23.00 -0.09 -41.42
CA ASP A 11 -23.10 -0.80 -40.15
C ASP A 11 -22.22 -2.05 -40.22
N ASN A 12 -20.90 -1.84 -40.13
CA ASN A 12 -19.93 -2.92 -39.90
C ASN A 12 -20.11 -3.40 -38.46
N GLY A 13 -20.88 -4.46 -38.27
CA GLY A 13 -21.02 -5.12 -36.98
C GLY A 13 -19.70 -5.75 -36.51
N PHE A 14 -19.42 -5.66 -35.21
CA PHE A 14 -18.33 -6.40 -34.58
C PHE A 14 -18.49 -7.90 -34.86
N THR A 15 -17.41 -8.54 -35.26
CA THR A 15 -17.45 -9.99 -35.47
C THR A 15 -17.47 -10.70 -34.12
N LEU A 16 -18.21 -11.82 -34.00
CA LEU A 16 -18.23 -12.59 -32.74
C LEU A 16 -16.83 -13.07 -32.33
N ILE A 17 -15.97 -13.35 -33.30
CA ILE A 17 -14.59 -13.75 -33.07
C ILE A 17 -13.73 -12.61 -32.51
N GLU A 18 -14.02 -11.37 -32.88
CA GLU A 18 -13.31 -10.18 -32.40
C GLU A 18 -13.63 -9.91 -30.93
N LEU A 19 -14.88 -10.13 -30.49
CA LEU A 19 -15.19 -10.08 -29.05
C LEU A 19 -14.65 -11.29 -28.29
N LEU A 20 -14.64 -12.48 -28.90
CA LEU A 20 -14.12 -13.70 -28.28
C LEU A 20 -12.63 -13.57 -27.93
N ILE A 21 -11.80 -13.11 -28.87
CA ILE A 21 -10.36 -12.99 -28.60
C ILE A 21 -10.07 -11.92 -27.55
N VAL A 22 -10.86 -10.84 -27.49
CA VAL A 22 -10.70 -9.78 -26.50
C VAL A 22 -10.95 -10.29 -25.09
N ILE A 23 -12.03 -11.03 -24.84
CA ILE A 23 -12.30 -11.57 -23.49
C ILE A 23 -11.27 -12.62 -23.08
N ILE A 24 -10.70 -13.37 -24.04
CA ILE A 24 -9.61 -14.31 -23.77
C ILE A 24 -8.36 -13.54 -23.31
N ILE A 25 -7.97 -12.49 -24.04
CA ILE A 25 -6.80 -11.67 -23.67
C ILE A 25 -7.04 -10.99 -22.31
N LEU A 26 -8.23 -10.42 -22.09
CA LEU A 26 -8.59 -9.79 -20.81
C LEU A 26 -8.57 -10.81 -19.65
N GLY A 27 -9.02 -12.05 -19.88
CA GLY A 27 -8.96 -13.13 -18.89
C GLY A 27 -7.53 -13.50 -18.49
N VAL A 28 -6.63 -13.62 -19.47
CA VAL A 28 -5.20 -13.90 -19.20
C VAL A 28 -4.53 -12.74 -18.47
N LEU A 29 -4.75 -11.50 -18.90
CA LEU A 29 -4.18 -10.32 -18.25
C LEU A 29 -4.69 -10.16 -16.81
N ALA A 30 -5.99 -10.36 -16.57
CA ALA A 30 -6.57 -10.27 -15.24
C ALA A 30 -5.97 -11.31 -14.28
N ALA A 31 -5.75 -12.55 -14.73
CA ALA A 31 -5.13 -13.58 -13.90
C ALA A 31 -3.70 -13.20 -13.45
N ILE A 32 -2.87 -12.65 -14.34
CA ILE A 32 -1.50 -12.22 -14.01
C ILE A 32 -1.51 -11.05 -13.01
N VAL A 33 -2.40 -10.07 -13.22
CA VAL A 33 -2.50 -8.88 -12.36
C VAL A 33 -2.83 -9.26 -10.92
N VAL A 34 -3.74 -10.21 -10.69
CA VAL A 34 -4.12 -10.63 -9.34
C VAL A 34 -2.92 -11.16 -8.54
N PHE A 35 -2.08 -12.00 -9.16
CA PHE A 35 -0.87 -12.50 -8.49
C PHE A 35 0.20 -11.42 -8.35
N SER A 36 0.34 -10.53 -9.34
CA SER A 36 1.34 -9.45 -9.33
C SER A 36 1.08 -8.40 -8.24
N VAL A 37 -0.17 -8.04 -7.98
CA VAL A 37 -0.51 -6.98 -7.01
C VAL A 37 -0.30 -7.44 -5.57
N ARG A 38 -0.57 -8.72 -5.26
CA ARG A 38 -0.43 -9.27 -3.90
C ARG A 38 0.99 -9.16 -3.35
N GLY A 39 2.01 -9.37 -4.18
CA GLY A 39 3.41 -9.22 -3.75
C GLY A 39 3.83 -7.75 -3.55
N ILE A 40 3.18 -6.79 -4.22
CA ILE A 40 3.51 -5.37 -4.06
C ILE A 40 2.98 -4.83 -2.73
N THR A 41 1.77 -5.23 -2.34
CA THR A 41 1.16 -4.79 -1.07
C THR A 41 1.95 -5.31 0.13
N GLU A 42 2.34 -6.58 0.14
CA GLU A 42 3.12 -7.18 1.22
C GLU A 42 4.49 -6.49 1.40
N ASN A 43 5.22 -6.25 0.29
CA ASN A 43 6.49 -5.52 0.33
C ASN A 43 6.32 -4.05 0.80
N GLY A 44 5.21 -3.41 0.41
CA GLY A 44 4.88 -2.05 0.83
C GLY A 44 4.62 -1.95 2.34
N GLU A 45 3.85 -2.90 2.89
CA GLU A 45 3.56 -2.99 4.32
C GLU A 45 4.82 -3.27 5.15
N GLN A 46 5.69 -4.19 4.70
CA GLN A 46 6.99 -4.43 5.35
C GLN A 46 7.90 -3.18 5.35
N ALA A 47 7.97 -2.47 4.22
CA ALA A 47 8.74 -1.24 4.11
C ALA A 47 8.19 -0.12 5.01
N ALA A 48 6.86 -0.01 5.11
CA ALA A 48 6.19 0.94 5.99
C ALA A 48 6.51 0.63 7.46
N CYS A 49 6.37 -0.63 7.88
CA CYS A 49 6.69 -1.05 9.23
C CYS A 49 8.15 -0.73 9.62
N LYS A 50 9.11 -1.10 8.76
CA LYS A 50 10.54 -0.80 9.00
C LYS A 50 10.82 0.69 9.12
N THR A 51 10.11 1.51 8.34
CA THR A 51 10.25 2.96 8.39
C THR A 51 9.68 3.52 9.68
N GLU A 52 8.50 3.07 10.10
CA GLU A 52 7.87 3.51 11.34
C GLU A 52 8.71 3.15 12.57
N PHE A 53 9.25 1.91 12.64
CA PHE A 53 10.14 1.51 13.72
C PHE A 53 11.38 2.41 13.82
N ARG A 54 12.02 2.71 12.69
CA ARG A 54 13.19 3.63 12.66
C ARG A 54 12.85 5.04 13.11
N ILE A 55 11.66 5.53 12.78
CA ILE A 55 11.20 6.86 13.22
C ILE A 55 11.05 6.88 14.74
N VAL A 56 10.42 5.84 15.31
CA VAL A 56 10.23 5.72 16.76
C VAL A 56 11.57 5.54 17.48
N ASP A 57 12.46 4.71 16.95
CA ASP A 57 13.80 4.48 17.50
C ASP A 57 14.63 5.77 17.54
N THR A 58 14.64 6.52 16.42
CA THR A 58 15.27 7.85 16.35
C THR A 58 14.65 8.83 17.36
N ALA A 59 13.33 8.77 17.57
CA ALA A 59 12.65 9.61 18.54
C ALA A 59 12.99 9.23 19.99
N ILE A 60 13.17 7.94 20.29
CA ILE A 60 13.63 7.43 21.59
C ILE A 60 15.06 7.92 21.86
N GLU A 61 15.96 7.78 20.89
CA GLU A 61 17.34 8.27 21.01
C GLU A 61 17.38 9.79 21.24
N ALA A 62 16.56 10.56 20.52
CA ALA A 62 16.45 12.00 20.72
C ALA A 62 15.91 12.36 22.11
N PHE A 63 14.86 11.67 22.57
CA PHE A 63 14.31 11.86 23.91
C PHE A 63 15.35 11.53 24.99
N TYR A 64 16.11 10.44 24.82
CA TYR A 64 17.16 10.03 25.74
C TYR A 64 18.31 11.04 25.76
N ALA A 65 18.70 11.59 24.60
CA ALA A 65 19.74 12.60 24.51
C ALA A 65 19.37 13.91 25.25
N GLU A 66 18.09 14.29 25.28
CA GLU A 66 17.63 15.51 25.94
C GLU A 66 17.30 15.30 27.43
N ASN A 67 16.67 14.19 27.78
CA ASN A 67 16.15 13.95 29.13
C ASN A 67 17.03 13.03 29.99
N GLY A 68 18.00 12.32 29.39
CA GLY A 68 18.87 11.37 30.08
C GLY A 68 18.17 10.10 30.57
N THR A 69 16.90 9.90 30.20
CA THR A 69 16.08 8.76 30.56
C THR A 69 15.29 8.30 29.35
N GLU A 70 15.01 7.00 29.24
CA GLU A 70 14.16 6.49 28.17
C GLU A 70 12.69 6.93 28.36
N PRO A 71 11.94 7.12 27.27
CA PRO A 71 10.53 7.47 27.35
C PRO A 71 9.71 6.29 27.87
N ALA A 72 8.72 6.58 28.72
CA ALA A 72 7.87 5.54 29.33
C ALA A 72 6.86 4.89 28.36
N ASN A 73 6.47 5.62 27.31
CA ASN A 73 5.54 5.18 26.26
C ASN A 73 5.66 6.10 25.03
N THR A 74 4.99 5.71 23.93
CA THR A 74 4.90 6.51 22.69
C THR A 74 4.27 7.88 22.92
N ALA A 75 3.33 8.00 23.86
CA ALA A 75 2.70 9.28 24.22
C ALA A 75 3.71 10.28 24.81
N ALA A 76 4.74 9.81 25.53
CA ALA A 76 5.82 10.66 26.04
C ALA A 76 6.65 11.27 24.89
N LEU A 77 6.82 10.54 23.78
CA LEU A 77 7.51 11.05 22.58
C LEU A 77 6.68 12.12 21.87
N VAL A 78 5.35 11.96 21.81
CA VAL A 78 4.45 12.96 21.20
C VAL A 78 4.37 14.22 22.05
N SER A 79 4.14 14.08 23.35
CA SER A 79 4.06 15.21 24.27
C SER A 79 5.40 15.95 24.41
N GLY A 80 6.52 15.23 24.31
CA GLY A 80 7.86 15.79 24.24
C GLY A 80 8.22 16.45 22.90
N GLY A 81 7.37 16.34 21.88
CA GLY A 81 7.60 16.93 20.56
C GLY A 81 8.59 16.15 19.67
N PHE A 82 8.99 14.94 20.06
CA PHE A 82 9.86 14.06 19.29
C PHE A 82 9.10 13.29 18.21
N LEU A 83 7.78 13.11 18.38
CA LEU A 83 6.86 12.57 17.38
C LEU A 83 5.69 13.52 17.11
N LYS A 84 5.21 13.53 15.87
CA LYS A 84 4.05 14.35 15.42
C LYS A 84 2.71 13.78 15.93
N SER A 85 2.61 12.47 16.00
CA SER A 85 1.44 11.70 16.41
C SER A 85 1.90 10.33 16.91
N GLU A 86 1.04 9.63 17.66
CA GLU A 86 1.34 8.25 18.02
C GLU A 86 1.27 7.35 16.77
N PRO A 87 2.13 6.32 16.67
CA PRO A 87 2.03 5.33 15.61
C PRO A 87 0.83 4.42 15.90
N ASP A 88 -0.11 4.34 14.96
CA ASP A 88 -1.38 3.61 15.14
C ASP A 88 -1.37 2.22 14.49
N GLU A 89 -0.42 1.95 13.59
CA GLU A 89 -0.49 0.81 12.67
C GLU A 89 0.54 -0.28 12.97
N TYR A 90 1.84 0.05 13.11
CA TYR A 90 2.89 -0.97 13.29
C TYR A 90 3.61 -0.91 14.65
N VAL A 91 3.62 0.24 15.33
CA VAL A 91 4.30 0.42 16.63
C VAL A 91 3.35 1.00 17.67
N THR A 92 2.64 0.13 18.41
CA THR A 92 1.68 0.55 19.44
C THR A 92 2.31 0.73 20.84
N SER A 93 3.58 0.37 21.01
CA SER A 93 4.31 0.53 22.28
C SER A 93 5.82 0.56 22.05
N ILE A 94 6.55 1.25 22.92
CA ILE A 94 8.03 1.23 22.92
C ILE A 94 8.50 -0.21 23.15
N GLY A 95 9.35 -0.72 22.24
CA GLY A 95 9.82 -2.11 22.27
C GLY A 95 8.75 -3.16 21.95
N GLY A 96 7.59 -2.75 21.41
CA GLY A 96 6.57 -3.69 20.94
C GLY A 96 7.04 -4.45 19.70
N THR A 97 6.70 -5.73 19.62
CA THR A 97 6.87 -6.50 18.39
C THR A 97 5.72 -6.19 17.42
N PRO A 98 6.01 -6.01 16.12
CA PRO A 98 4.98 -5.72 15.13
C PRO A 98 3.90 -6.81 15.09
N PRO A 99 2.66 -6.49 14.70
CA PRO A 99 1.60 -7.47 14.63
C PRO A 99 1.95 -8.58 13.63
N ALA A 100 1.76 -9.85 14.04
CA ALA A 100 2.18 -11.05 13.30
C ALA A 100 1.56 -11.24 11.89
N ALA A 101 0.72 -10.30 11.44
CA ALA A 101 -0.01 -10.35 10.18
C ALA A 101 0.83 -9.90 8.95
N ILE A 102 1.99 -9.28 9.15
CA ILE A 102 2.79 -8.63 8.08
C ILE A 102 3.92 -9.54 7.55
N GLY A 103 3.85 -10.84 7.82
CA GLY A 103 5.05 -11.66 7.88
C GLY A 103 5.75 -11.38 9.20
N ALA A 104 5.96 -12.44 9.98
CA ALA A 104 6.56 -12.33 11.29
C ALA A 104 7.86 -11.52 11.18
N ASP A 105 7.92 -10.47 12.00
CA ASP A 105 9.12 -9.69 12.25
C ASP A 105 9.39 -8.65 11.15
N CYS A 106 9.20 -7.37 11.47
CA CYS A 106 9.85 -6.28 10.71
C CYS A 106 11.39 -6.32 10.83
N ASP A 107 11.90 -7.37 11.48
CA ASP A 107 13.29 -7.80 11.70
C ASP A 107 13.71 -8.95 10.79
N ALA A 108 13.47 -8.86 9.48
CA ALA A 108 14.35 -9.57 8.55
C ALA A 108 15.75 -8.90 8.56
N LEU A 109 16.57 -9.25 9.56
CA LEU A 109 18.03 -9.21 9.55
C LEU A 109 18.58 -10.64 9.44
#